data_AF-A0A090WZL2-F1
#
_entry.id   AF-A0A090WZL2-F1
#
_cell.length_a   1.000
_cell.length_b   1.000
_cell.length_c   1.000
_cell.angle_alpha   90.00
_cell.angle_beta   90.00
_cell.angle_gamma   90.00
#
_symmetry.space_group_name_H-M   'P 1'
#
loop_
_entity.id
_entity.type
_entity.pdbx_description
1 polymer ?
#
loop_
_entity_poly.entity_id
_entity_poly.type
_entity_poly.pdbx_seq_one_letter_code
_entity_poly.pdbx_strand_id
1 'polypeptide(L)'
;MVRAFGLTPLQTSLIDKLDETTASLPENMDVAYTFLIDDLVRAIDYLEVNRVVGRADKIAAQALLSKVYLFAASAKESGTPKYEAITESVDNLYAKAAEYAGYVLTSQGEYSHDLDLQNIYNAEKPNGPEHIFILSMDRSGTQEGDYSKLSKYFLPYIAGGSVYLKNIDGSFSETHDGWSVFQTTDDLFTSYNAADKLEMN
;
A
#
# COMPACT_ATOMS: atom_id res chain seq x y z
N MET A 1 -1.24 3.40 -11.23
CA MET A 1 -1.36 3.58 -12.70
C MET A 1 -0.30 2.82 -13.45
N VAL A 2 0.98 3.22 -13.40
CA VAL A 2 2.05 2.61 -14.22
C VAL A 2 2.22 1.10 -14.06
N ARG A 3 2.00 0.56 -12.86
CA ARG A 3 2.06 -0.89 -12.59
C ARG A 3 0.92 -1.69 -13.20
N ALA A 4 -0.26 -1.08 -13.35
CA ALA A 4 -1.45 -1.76 -13.87
C ALA A 4 -1.61 -1.58 -15.38
N PHE A 5 -1.19 -0.43 -15.92
CA PHE A 5 -1.50 -0.03 -17.30
C PHE A 5 -0.27 0.31 -18.14
N GLY A 6 0.95 0.27 -17.59
CA GLY A 6 2.15 0.72 -18.30
C GLY A 6 2.20 2.24 -18.44
N LEU A 7 2.55 2.75 -19.63
CA LEU A 7 2.63 4.21 -19.83
C LEU A 7 1.22 4.79 -19.72
N THR A 8 1.04 5.74 -18.81
CA THR A 8 -0.21 6.46 -18.61
C THR A 8 0.02 7.96 -18.73
N PRO A 9 -0.98 8.75 -19.18
CA PRO A 9 -0.81 10.19 -19.31
C PRO A 9 -0.36 10.83 -18.01
N LEU A 10 0.59 11.77 -18.10
CA LEU A 10 1.09 12.51 -16.95
C LEU A 10 0.49 13.92 -16.97
N GLN A 11 -0.31 14.23 -15.95
CA GLN A 11 -0.77 15.59 -15.71
C GLN A 11 0.17 16.23 -14.68
N THR A 12 1.01 17.16 -15.14
CA THR A 12 2.07 17.77 -14.33
C THR A 12 1.73 19.19 -13.86
N SER A 13 0.64 19.76 -14.37
CA SER A 13 0.14 21.10 -14.02
C SER A 13 -1.35 21.08 -13.72
N LEU A 14 -1.84 22.14 -13.08
CA LEU A 14 -3.27 22.39 -12.97
C LEU A 14 -3.87 22.51 -14.38
N ILE A 15 -5.10 22.01 -14.55
CA ILE A 15 -5.92 22.22 -15.74
C ILE A 15 -6.78 23.45 -15.48
N ASP A 16 -6.54 24.53 -16.21
CA ASP A 16 -7.32 25.77 -16.11
C ASP A 16 -8.16 26.06 -17.38
N LYS A 17 -7.90 25.34 -18.48
CA LYS A 17 -8.64 25.43 -19.75
C LYS A 17 -9.06 24.06 -20.29
N LEU A 18 -10.08 24.07 -21.16
CA LEU A 18 -10.64 22.85 -21.76
C LEU A 18 -9.65 22.12 -22.70
N ASP A 19 -8.75 22.85 -23.36
CA ASP A 19 -7.72 22.26 -24.22
C ASP A 19 -6.58 21.59 -23.44
N GLU A 20 -6.48 21.84 -22.12
CA GLU A 20 -5.53 21.20 -21.21
C GLU A 20 -6.03 19.86 -20.63
N THR A 21 -7.27 19.42 -20.96
CA THR A 21 -7.83 18.16 -20.44
C THR A 21 -7.21 16.90 -21.05
N THR A 22 -6.38 17.05 -22.09
CA THR A 22 -5.78 15.92 -22.80
C THR A 22 -4.29 15.81 -22.45
N ALA A 23 -4.00 15.18 -21.31
CA ALA A 23 -2.63 14.84 -20.94
C ALA A 23 -2.01 13.88 -21.97
N SER A 24 -0.75 14.13 -22.32
CA SER A 24 0.00 13.26 -23.23
C SER A 24 0.64 12.09 -22.48
N LEU A 25 0.84 10.99 -23.19
CA LEU A 25 1.69 9.91 -22.69
C LEU A 25 3.14 10.41 -22.58
N PRO A 26 3.86 10.02 -21.52
CA PRO A 26 5.30 10.23 -21.48
C PRO A 26 5.97 9.43 -22.62
N GLU A 27 7.11 9.93 -23.10
CA GLU A 27 7.85 9.32 -24.21
C GLU A 27 8.20 7.85 -23.93
N ASN A 28 8.60 7.54 -22.70
CA ASN A 28 9.02 6.21 -22.29
C ASN A 28 8.93 6.04 -20.76
N MET A 29 9.35 4.87 -20.25
CA MET A 29 9.31 4.60 -18.80
C MET A 29 10.32 5.40 -17.99
N ASP A 30 11.44 5.83 -18.59
CA ASP A 30 12.41 6.68 -17.90
C ASP A 30 11.77 8.00 -17.48
N VAL A 31 11.05 8.65 -18.40
CA VAL A 31 10.31 9.88 -18.12
C VAL A 31 9.23 9.65 -17.07
N ALA A 32 8.48 8.54 -17.17
CA ALA A 32 7.42 8.22 -16.21
C ALA A 32 7.96 7.98 -14.79
N TYR A 33 9.06 7.23 -14.66
CA TYR A 33 9.66 6.96 -13.35
C TYR A 33 10.41 8.17 -12.80
N THR A 34 11.08 8.96 -13.64
CA THR A 34 11.70 10.22 -13.23
C THR A 34 10.66 11.15 -12.61
N PHE A 35 9.50 11.30 -13.24
CA PHE A 35 8.39 12.10 -12.68
C PHE A 35 7.96 11.61 -11.28
N LEU A 36 7.76 10.29 -11.11
CA LEU A 36 7.38 9.72 -9.80
C LEU A 36 8.46 9.91 -8.74
N ILE A 37 9.73 9.71 -9.13
CA ILE A 37 10.89 9.82 -8.24
C ILE A 37 11.06 11.28 -7.78
N ASP A 38 11.03 12.23 -8.71
CA ASP A 38 11.24 13.65 -8.41
C ASP A 38 10.18 14.19 -7.44
N ASP A 39 8.91 13.79 -7.62
CA ASP A 39 7.83 14.18 -6.71
C ASP A 39 8.03 13.60 -5.31
N LEU A 40 8.47 12.34 -5.20
CA LEU A 40 8.73 11.71 -3.90
C LEU A 40 9.96 12.28 -3.21
N VAL A 41 11.04 12.56 -3.94
CA VAL A 41 12.23 13.24 -3.40
C VAL A 41 11.84 14.61 -2.87
N ARG A 42 11.06 15.38 -3.65
CA ARG A 42 10.55 16.68 -3.21
C ARG A 42 9.67 16.55 -1.95
N ALA A 43 8.81 15.53 -1.88
CA ALA A 43 7.99 15.27 -0.70
C ALA A 43 8.85 14.96 0.55
N ILE A 44 9.95 14.21 0.40
CA ILE A 44 10.88 13.90 1.49
C ILE A 44 11.56 15.17 2.04
N ASP A 45 11.83 16.14 1.17
CA ASP A 45 12.45 17.41 1.56
C ASP A 45 11.48 18.31 2.35
N TYR A 46 10.20 18.33 1.97
CA TYR A 46 9.20 19.23 2.58
C TYR A 46 8.42 18.63 3.75
N LEU A 47 8.25 17.31 3.81
CA LEU A 47 7.50 16.67 4.88
C LEU A 47 8.38 16.48 6.12
N GLU A 48 7.75 16.42 7.28
CA GLU A 48 8.40 16.05 8.53
C GLU A 48 8.01 14.61 8.90
N VAL A 49 8.73 14.00 9.85
CA VAL A 49 8.27 12.76 10.47
C VAL A 49 7.19 13.13 11.47
N ASN A 50 5.93 12.84 11.13
CA ASN A 50 4.77 13.24 11.92
C ASN A 50 3.59 12.34 11.60
N ARG A 51 3.41 11.28 12.38
CA ARG A 51 2.32 10.33 12.15
C ARG A 51 0.98 10.94 12.52
N VAL A 52 0.18 11.19 11.49
CA VAL A 52 -1.22 11.57 11.61
C VAL A 52 -2.04 10.65 10.72
N VAL A 53 -3.06 9.99 11.29
CA VAL A 53 -3.93 9.06 10.56
C VAL A 53 -4.45 9.71 9.28
N GLY A 54 -4.24 9.03 8.15
CA GLY A 54 -4.70 9.49 6.83
C GLY A 54 -3.82 10.56 6.16
N ARG A 55 -2.78 11.07 6.82
CA ARG A 55 -1.84 12.03 6.22
C ARG A 55 -0.50 11.34 5.97
N ALA A 56 0.04 11.53 4.77
CA ALA A 56 1.39 11.08 4.47
C ALA A 56 2.41 12.02 5.12
N ASP A 57 3.49 11.42 5.64
CA ASP A 57 4.63 12.11 6.23
C ASP A 57 5.92 11.77 5.46
N LYS A 58 7.08 12.20 5.98
CA LYS A 58 8.38 11.90 5.36
C LYS A 58 8.62 10.40 5.18
N ILE A 59 8.25 9.59 6.17
CA ILE A 59 8.50 8.14 6.16
C ILE A 59 7.60 7.46 5.13
N ALA A 60 6.36 7.91 4.97
CA ALA A 60 5.48 7.46 3.90
C ALA A 60 6.06 7.74 2.50
N ALA A 61 6.65 8.91 2.29
CA ALA A 61 7.32 9.24 1.04
C ALA A 61 8.56 8.37 0.79
N GLN A 62 9.40 8.15 1.82
CA GLN A 62 10.58 7.26 1.73
C GLN A 62 10.18 5.80 1.45
N ALA A 63 9.17 5.28 2.14
CA ALA A 63 8.68 3.92 1.94
C ALA A 63 8.12 3.72 0.52
N LEU A 64 7.35 4.68 0.01
CA LEU A 64 6.84 4.62 -1.36
C LEU A 64 7.97 4.74 -2.38
N LEU A 65 8.97 5.60 -2.16
CA LEU A 65 10.12 5.76 -3.05
C LEU A 65 10.98 4.51 -3.12
N SER A 66 11.24 3.86 -1.98
CA SER A 66 11.90 2.55 -1.94
C SER A 66 11.15 1.53 -2.82
N LYS A 67 9.83 1.46 -2.70
CA LYS A 67 8.99 0.57 -3.52
C LYS A 67 9.01 0.93 -5.01
N VAL A 68 9.05 2.21 -5.36
CA VAL A 68 9.18 2.67 -6.75
C VAL A 68 10.50 2.19 -7.35
N TYR A 69 11.61 2.38 -6.64
CA TYR A 69 12.92 1.89 -7.07
C TYR A 69 12.97 0.36 -7.18
N LEU A 70 12.46 -0.35 -6.18
CA LEU A 70 12.45 -1.82 -6.17
C LEU A 70 11.68 -2.38 -7.37
N PHE A 71 10.50 -1.80 -7.65
CA PHE A 71 9.70 -2.23 -8.78
C PHE A 71 10.39 -1.92 -10.11
N ALA A 72 10.98 -0.73 -10.26
CA ALA A 72 11.73 -0.36 -11.47
C ALA A 72 12.90 -1.33 -11.72
N ALA A 73 13.66 -1.67 -10.66
CA ALA A 73 14.78 -2.61 -10.73
C ALA A 73 14.32 -3.98 -11.22
N SER A 74 13.34 -4.57 -10.52
CA SER A 74 12.84 -5.92 -10.82
C SER A 74 12.18 -5.99 -12.20
N ALA A 75 11.40 -4.98 -12.59
CA ALA A 75 10.75 -4.94 -13.90
C ALA A 75 11.78 -4.84 -15.03
N LYS A 76 12.81 -4.02 -14.87
CA LYS A 76 13.91 -3.89 -15.83
C LYS A 76 14.74 -5.17 -15.92
N GLU A 77 15.13 -5.74 -14.78
CA GLU A 77 15.90 -6.99 -14.71
C GLU A 77 15.17 -8.17 -15.35
N SER A 78 13.86 -8.26 -15.13
CA SER A 78 13.01 -9.33 -15.68
C SER A 78 12.67 -9.15 -17.17
N GLY A 79 13.17 -8.09 -17.83
CA GLY A 79 12.88 -7.80 -19.23
C GLY A 79 11.42 -7.42 -19.48
N THR A 80 10.76 -6.79 -18.50
CA THR A 80 9.38 -6.32 -18.66
C THR A 80 9.33 -5.28 -19.78
N PRO A 81 8.43 -5.40 -20.78
CA PRO A 81 8.40 -4.48 -21.91
C PRO A 81 8.31 -3.00 -21.49
N LYS A 82 9.06 -2.14 -22.17
CA LYS A 82 9.22 -0.69 -21.97
C LYS A 82 10.09 -0.29 -20.79
N TYR A 83 10.42 -1.20 -19.86
CA TYR A 83 11.28 -0.88 -18.71
C TYR A 83 12.77 -0.85 -19.08
N GLU A 84 13.14 -1.42 -20.22
CA GLU A 84 14.49 -1.29 -20.81
C GLU A 84 14.88 0.17 -21.10
N ALA A 85 13.88 1.05 -21.26
CA ALA A 85 14.11 2.46 -21.53
C ALA A 85 14.59 3.26 -20.31
N ILE A 86 14.35 2.77 -19.08
CA ILE A 86 14.88 3.41 -17.86
C ILE A 86 16.40 3.44 -17.96
N THR A 87 17.01 4.60 -17.76
CA THR A 87 18.45 4.80 -17.99
C THR A 87 19.31 4.31 -16.83
N GLU A 88 18.83 4.49 -15.59
CA GLU A 88 19.50 4.04 -14.37
C GLU A 88 19.76 2.52 -14.37
N SER A 89 20.90 2.08 -13.86
CA SER A 89 21.26 0.66 -13.84
C SER A 89 20.41 -0.14 -12.85
N VAL A 90 20.22 -1.44 -13.11
CA VAL A 90 19.48 -2.35 -12.20
C VAL A 90 20.11 -2.34 -10.80
N ASP A 91 21.43 -2.46 -10.71
CA ASP A 91 22.16 -2.45 -9.44
C ASP A 91 21.94 -1.14 -8.66
N ASN A 92 21.98 0.01 -9.34
CA ASN A 92 21.73 1.30 -8.69
C ASN A 92 20.28 1.45 -8.24
N LEU A 93 19.32 0.94 -9.02
CA LEU A 93 17.90 0.95 -8.63
C LEU A 93 17.69 0.09 -7.37
N TYR A 94 18.28 -1.11 -7.28
CA TYR A 94 18.23 -1.92 -6.05
C TYR A 94 18.95 -1.25 -4.88
N ALA A 95 20.11 -0.63 -5.12
CA ALA A 95 20.85 0.10 -4.09
C ALA A 95 20.01 1.25 -3.51
N LYS A 96 19.36 2.06 -4.37
CA LYS A 96 18.45 3.12 -3.95
C LYS A 96 17.22 2.57 -3.21
N ALA A 97 16.64 1.46 -3.68
CA ALA A 97 15.54 0.81 -2.97
C ALA A 97 15.92 0.42 -1.53
N ALA A 98 17.09 -0.18 -1.37
CA ALA A 98 17.63 -0.57 -0.07
C ALA A 98 17.97 0.65 0.80
N GLU A 99 18.54 1.70 0.22
CA GLU A 99 18.85 2.95 0.92
C GLU A 99 17.58 3.58 1.54
N TYR A 100 16.55 3.81 0.73
CA TYR A 100 15.31 4.42 1.20
C TYR A 100 14.53 3.50 2.18
N ALA A 101 14.57 2.18 1.99
CA ALA A 101 14.05 1.24 2.98
C ALA A 101 14.85 1.31 4.30
N GLY A 102 16.17 1.45 4.21
CA GLY A 102 17.04 1.63 5.37
C GLY A 102 16.67 2.87 6.19
N TYR A 103 16.31 3.97 5.54
CA TYR A 103 15.82 5.17 6.24
C TYR A 103 14.53 4.92 7.00
N VAL A 104 13.57 4.21 6.42
CA VAL A 104 12.31 3.83 7.07
C VAL A 104 12.56 2.95 8.30
N LEU A 105 13.53 2.04 8.21
CA LEU A 105 13.83 1.08 9.27
C LEU A 105 14.68 1.68 10.41
N THR A 106 15.61 2.58 10.09
CA THR A 106 16.71 2.94 11.02
C THR A 106 16.89 4.43 11.25
N SER A 107 16.34 5.30 10.41
CA SER A 107 16.54 6.76 10.48
C SER A 107 15.30 7.51 10.98
N GLN A 108 14.48 6.86 11.80
CA GLN A 108 13.25 7.41 12.38
C GLN A 108 12.92 6.70 13.71
N GLY A 109 12.04 7.28 14.54
CA GLY A 109 11.62 6.69 15.82
C GLY A 109 10.09 6.64 16.05
N GLU A 110 9.28 6.91 15.03
CA GLU A 110 7.81 6.98 15.08
C GLU A 110 7.12 5.66 14.73
N TYR A 111 7.68 4.91 13.76
CA TYR A 111 7.11 3.66 13.25
C TYR A 111 7.92 2.45 13.73
N SER A 112 7.23 1.36 14.05
CA SER A 112 7.84 0.10 14.47
C SER A 112 6.91 -1.07 14.16
N HIS A 113 7.41 -2.30 14.30
CA HIS A 113 6.53 -3.46 14.26
C HIS A 113 5.57 -3.46 15.46
N ASP A 114 4.33 -3.84 15.20
CA ASP A 114 3.40 -4.17 16.28
C ASP A 114 3.69 -5.61 16.76
N LEU A 115 3.72 -5.81 18.08
CA LEU A 115 3.95 -7.13 18.66
C LEU A 115 2.68 -7.99 18.65
N ASP A 116 1.52 -7.38 18.42
CA ASP A 116 0.24 -8.06 18.24
C ASP A 116 -0.29 -7.79 16.83
N LEU A 117 -0.21 -8.82 15.99
CA LEU A 117 -0.64 -8.76 14.59
C LEU A 117 -2.11 -8.34 14.45
N GLN A 118 -2.97 -8.66 15.41
CA GLN A 118 -4.39 -8.28 15.35
C GLN A 118 -4.58 -6.76 15.34
N ASN A 119 -3.63 -6.00 15.89
CA ASN A 119 -3.71 -4.54 15.91
C ASN A 119 -3.65 -3.93 14.51
N ILE A 120 -2.92 -4.57 13.59
CA ILE A 120 -2.77 -4.10 12.19
C ILE A 120 -4.14 -4.11 11.48
N TYR A 121 -4.99 -5.07 11.83
CA TYR A 121 -6.33 -5.22 11.25
C TYR A 121 -7.43 -4.60 12.11
N ASN A 122 -7.08 -4.08 13.30
CA ASN A 122 -8.04 -3.49 14.22
C ASN A 122 -8.36 -2.05 13.81
N ALA A 123 -9.58 -1.83 13.33
CA ALA A 123 -10.03 -0.53 12.89
C ALA A 123 -10.17 0.52 14.02
N GLU A 124 -10.12 0.10 15.29
CA GLU A 124 -10.01 1.00 16.46
C GLU A 124 -8.56 1.40 16.79
N LYS A 125 -7.58 0.83 16.08
CA LYS A 125 -6.15 1.17 16.18
C LYS A 125 -5.59 1.74 14.87
N PRO A 126 -6.23 2.76 14.27
CA PRO A 126 -5.80 3.28 12.96
C PRO A 126 -4.40 3.93 13.01
N ASN A 127 -3.95 4.37 14.19
CA ASN A 127 -2.63 4.96 14.43
C ASN A 127 -1.59 3.95 14.95
N GLY A 128 -1.78 2.64 14.70
CA GLY A 128 -0.83 1.60 15.10
C GLY A 128 0.61 1.87 14.61
N PRO A 129 1.62 1.32 15.30
CA PRO A 129 3.04 1.61 15.03
C PRO A 129 3.50 1.21 13.63
N GLU A 130 2.83 0.23 13.01
CA GLU A 130 3.18 -0.31 11.70
C GLU A 130 2.47 0.42 10.53
N HIS A 131 1.49 1.28 10.82
CA HIS A 131 0.71 2.00 9.81
C HIS A 131 1.44 3.24 9.31
N ILE A 132 2.32 3.07 8.31
CA ILE A 132 3.02 4.19 7.65
C ILE A 132 2.05 5.11 6.88
N PHE A 133 1.12 4.53 6.14
CA PHE A 133 0.05 5.27 5.47
C PHE A 133 -1.16 4.36 5.28
N ILE A 134 -2.33 4.82 5.69
CA ILE A 134 -3.61 4.13 5.50
C ILE A 134 -4.63 5.09 4.90
N LEU A 135 -5.56 4.54 4.11
CA LEU A 135 -6.72 5.29 3.65
C LEU A 135 -7.65 5.49 4.86
N SER A 136 -7.63 6.70 5.43
CA SER A 136 -8.52 7.04 6.54
C SER A 136 -9.96 7.18 6.02
N MET A 137 -10.89 6.47 6.64
CA MET A 137 -12.32 6.68 6.43
C MET A 137 -12.94 7.07 7.78
N ASP A 138 -13.81 8.07 7.76
CA ASP A 138 -14.64 8.39 8.91
C ASP A 138 -15.68 7.28 9.09
N ARG A 139 -15.67 6.62 10.25
CA ARG A 139 -16.60 5.52 10.55
C ARG A 139 -17.83 5.99 11.32
N SER A 140 -17.94 7.28 11.62
CA SER A 140 -19.08 7.87 12.33
C SER A 140 -20.26 8.20 11.41
N GLY A 141 -20.06 8.14 10.08
CA GLY A 141 -21.12 8.41 9.13
C GLY A 141 -22.27 7.42 9.21
N THR A 142 -23.48 7.93 9.00
CA THR A 142 -24.72 7.18 9.18
C THR A 142 -25.35 6.75 7.85
N GLN A 143 -24.78 7.16 6.71
CA GLN A 143 -25.30 6.86 5.38
C GLN A 143 -24.41 5.86 4.64
N GLU A 144 -25.03 5.13 3.72
CA GLU A 144 -24.31 4.24 2.82
C GLU A 144 -23.34 5.06 1.94
N GLY A 145 -22.06 4.71 1.99
CA GLY A 145 -20.98 5.45 1.33
C GLY A 145 -20.06 6.18 2.31
N ASP A 146 -20.50 6.42 3.54
CA ASP A 146 -19.67 7.10 4.54
C ASP A 146 -18.60 6.17 5.13
N TYR A 147 -18.83 4.86 5.13
CA TYR A 147 -17.93 3.85 5.69
C TYR A 147 -17.57 2.78 4.66
N SER A 148 -16.38 2.19 4.82
CA SER A 148 -15.93 1.09 3.97
C SER A 148 -16.81 -0.14 4.13
N LYS A 149 -17.16 -0.76 3.00
CA LYS A 149 -17.70 -2.14 2.97
C LYS A 149 -16.63 -3.16 2.61
N LEU A 150 -15.35 -2.78 2.57
CA LEU A 150 -14.27 -3.65 2.11
C LEU A 150 -14.16 -4.94 2.94
N SER A 151 -14.39 -4.88 4.25
CA SER A 151 -14.40 -6.09 5.12
C SER A 151 -15.42 -7.13 4.66
N LYS A 152 -16.57 -6.72 4.11
CA LYS A 152 -17.60 -7.64 3.61
C LYS A 152 -17.11 -8.50 2.44
N TYR A 153 -16.08 -8.08 1.70
CA TYR A 153 -15.56 -8.87 0.59
C TYR A 153 -14.90 -10.17 1.07
N PHE A 154 -14.36 -10.19 2.30
CA PHE A 154 -13.61 -11.32 2.85
C PHE A 154 -14.45 -12.24 3.73
N LEU A 155 -15.56 -11.74 4.28
CA LEU A 155 -16.41 -12.50 5.20
C LEU A 155 -17.45 -13.36 4.45
N PRO A 156 -17.84 -14.51 5.00
CA PRO A 156 -18.81 -15.38 4.37
C PRO A 156 -20.20 -14.75 4.34
N TYR A 157 -20.93 -14.96 3.24
CA TYR A 157 -22.35 -14.65 3.16
C TYR A 157 -23.16 -15.73 3.90
N ILE A 158 -23.82 -15.32 4.99
CA ILE A 158 -24.68 -16.19 5.81
C ILE A 158 -26.06 -15.57 6.05
N ALA A 159 -26.55 -14.80 5.08
CA ALA A 159 -27.88 -14.16 5.09
C ALA A 159 -28.15 -13.29 6.35
N GLY A 160 -27.18 -12.45 6.73
CA GLY A 160 -27.30 -11.51 7.85
C GLY A 160 -27.02 -12.10 9.23
N GLY A 161 -26.59 -13.35 9.33
CA GLY A 161 -26.14 -13.94 10.60
C GLY A 161 -24.84 -13.32 11.13
N SER A 162 -24.56 -13.56 12.42
CA SER A 162 -23.29 -13.17 13.05
C SER A 162 -22.18 -14.16 12.68
N VAL A 163 -21.03 -13.62 12.28
CA VAL A 163 -19.79 -14.39 12.07
C VAL A 163 -18.89 -14.16 13.30
N TYR A 164 -18.12 -15.17 13.71
CA TYR A 164 -17.20 -15.04 14.82
C TYR A 164 -15.76 -15.27 14.34
N LEU A 165 -14.90 -14.28 14.54
CA LEU A 165 -13.48 -14.37 14.24
C LEU A 165 -12.73 -14.88 15.47
N LYS A 166 -11.89 -15.90 15.30
CA LYS A 166 -11.04 -16.41 16.37
C LYS A 166 -9.80 -15.54 16.54
N ASN A 167 -9.59 -15.02 17.74
CA ASN A 167 -8.43 -14.19 18.08
C ASN A 167 -7.21 -15.08 18.40
N ILE A 168 -6.01 -14.49 18.44
CA ILE A 168 -4.75 -15.23 18.73
C ILE A 168 -4.77 -15.90 20.10
N ASP A 169 -5.47 -15.32 21.07
CA ASP A 169 -5.64 -15.87 22.42
C ASP A 169 -6.71 -16.98 22.50
N GLY A 170 -7.33 -17.33 21.37
CA GLY A 170 -8.39 -18.35 21.27
C GLY A 170 -9.79 -17.85 21.62
N SER A 171 -9.96 -16.58 22.01
CA SER A 171 -11.27 -15.97 22.18
C SER A 171 -11.94 -15.70 20.82
N PHE A 172 -13.24 -15.38 20.82
CA PHE A 172 -13.99 -15.09 19.61
C PHE A 172 -14.55 -13.66 19.64
N SER A 173 -14.33 -12.92 18.57
CA SER A 173 -14.89 -11.59 18.32
C SER A 173 -16.07 -11.70 17.36
N GLU A 174 -17.25 -11.25 17.77
CA GLU A 174 -18.42 -11.17 16.89
C GLU A 174 -18.19 -10.11 15.78
N THR A 175 -18.61 -10.43 14.56
CA THR A 175 -18.59 -9.55 13.40
C THR A 175 -19.80 -9.80 12.50
N HIS A 176 -19.95 -8.95 11.47
CA HIS A 176 -21.04 -9.00 10.51
C HIS A 176 -20.82 -10.04 9.40
N ASP A 177 -21.89 -10.39 8.67
CA ASP A 177 -21.77 -11.19 7.44
C ASP A 177 -21.10 -10.43 6.27
N GLY A 178 -20.67 -11.17 5.25
CA GLY A 178 -20.06 -10.61 4.05
C GLY A 178 -20.65 -11.14 2.74
N TRP A 179 -19.85 -11.13 1.69
CA TRP A 179 -20.22 -11.47 0.30
C TRP A 179 -19.34 -12.58 -0.29
N SER A 180 -18.39 -13.11 0.48
CA SER A 180 -17.50 -14.20 0.05
C SER A 180 -16.77 -13.93 -1.28
N VAL A 181 -16.40 -12.68 -1.56
CA VAL A 181 -15.77 -12.28 -2.84
C VAL A 181 -14.32 -12.73 -2.91
N PHE A 182 -13.58 -12.56 -1.82
CA PHE A 182 -12.20 -13.01 -1.69
C PHE A 182 -12.15 -14.19 -0.71
N GLN A 183 -11.84 -15.36 -1.23
CA GLN A 183 -11.73 -16.59 -0.46
C GLN A 183 -10.31 -17.14 -0.57
N THR A 184 -9.75 -17.52 0.57
CA THR A 184 -8.47 -18.25 0.63
C THR A 184 -8.69 -19.66 0.09
N THR A 185 -7.82 -20.10 -0.81
CA THR A 185 -7.84 -21.48 -1.32
C THR A 185 -7.18 -22.43 -0.33
N ASP A 186 -7.60 -23.69 -0.32
CA ASP A 186 -6.97 -24.73 0.51
C ASP A 186 -5.47 -24.89 0.20
N ASP A 187 -5.08 -24.75 -1.07
CA ASP A 187 -3.67 -24.80 -1.49
C ASP A 187 -2.85 -23.68 -0.85
N LEU A 188 -3.40 -22.45 -0.79
CA LEU A 188 -2.70 -21.35 -0.13
C LEU A 188 -2.67 -21.57 1.39
N PHE A 189 -3.78 -21.98 1.99
CA PHE A 189 -3.87 -22.24 3.42
C PHE A 189 -2.88 -23.32 3.89
N THR A 190 -2.77 -24.42 3.14
CA THR A 190 -1.87 -25.54 3.47
C THR A 190 -0.41 -25.31 3.07
N SER A 191 -0.10 -24.22 2.35
CA SER A 191 1.27 -23.86 2.00
C SER A 191 2.05 -23.20 3.16
N TYR A 192 1.34 -22.74 4.19
CA TYR A 192 1.97 -22.15 5.38
C TYR A 192 2.69 -23.22 6.22
N ASN A 193 3.65 -22.77 7.03
CA ASN A 193 4.35 -23.65 7.95
C ASN A 193 3.42 -23.98 9.12
N ALA A 194 3.32 -25.25 9.53
CA ALA A 194 2.51 -25.70 10.66
C ALA A 194 2.84 -25.05 12.03
N ALA A 195 4.00 -24.39 12.13
CA ALA A 195 4.39 -23.61 13.32
C ALA A 195 4.13 -22.10 13.17
N ASP A 196 3.56 -21.67 12.04
CA ASP A 196 3.25 -20.27 11.77
C ASP A 196 2.05 -19.84 12.62
N LYS A 197 2.21 -18.74 13.34
CA LYS A 197 1.15 -18.17 14.17
C LYS A 197 0.12 -17.38 13.34
N LEU A 198 0.35 -17.22 12.04
CA LEU A 198 -0.64 -16.78 11.06
C LEU A 198 -1.69 -17.86 10.77
N GLU A 199 -1.42 -19.12 11.13
CA GLU A 199 -2.44 -20.17 11.11
C GLU A 199 -3.49 -19.88 12.18
N MET A 200 -4.62 -19.32 11.76
CA MET A 200 -5.85 -19.35 12.54
C MET A 200 -6.35 -20.81 12.60
N ASN A 201 -5.74 -21.63 13.46
CA ASN A 201 -6.40 -22.82 14.02
C ASN A 201 -7.65 -22.40 14.79
#